data_AF-A0A4P9UVS2-F1
#
_entry.id   AF-A0A4P9UVS2-F1
#
_cell.length_a   1.000
_cell.length_b   1.000
_cell.length_c   1.000
_cell.angle_alpha   90.00
_cell.angle_beta   90.00
_cell.angle_gamma   90.00
#
_symmetry.space_group_name_H-M   'P 1'
#
loop_
_entity.id
_entity.type
_entity.pdbx_description
1 polymer ?
#
loop_
_entity_poly.entity_id
_entity_poly.type
_entity_poly.pdbx_seq_one_letter_code
_entity_poly.pdbx_strand_id
1 'polypeptide(L)' 'MSVGGILDTFEHPNQRQYPGQQIHVIEIEEYAYLVPFVESEDEIFLKTIIPSRKATKAYLGGPK' A
#
# COMPACT_ATOMS: atom_id res chain seq x y z
N MET A 1 -15.94 7.85 2.99
CA MET A 1 -15.93 7.29 1.61
C MET A 1 -14.52 7.50 1.10
N SER A 2 -13.65 6.49 1.17
CA SER A 2 -12.29 6.61 0.64
C SER A 2 -12.35 6.55 -0.88
N VAL A 3 -11.58 7.40 -1.53
CA VAL A 3 -11.44 7.39 -2.98
C VAL A 3 -10.67 6.11 -3.33
N GLY A 4 -11.33 5.14 -3.96
CA GLY A 4 -10.65 4.03 -4.65
C GLY A 4 -10.09 2.87 -3.80
N GLY A 5 -10.58 2.63 -2.58
CA GLY A 5 -10.22 1.41 -1.83
C GLY A 5 -8.86 1.45 -1.11
N ILE A 6 -8.22 2.62 -1.00
CA ILE A 6 -7.02 2.78 -0.17
C ILE A 6 -7.42 2.69 1.32
N LEU A 7 -6.83 1.72 2.03
CA LEU A 7 -6.98 1.47 3.47
C LEU A 7 -6.00 2.28 4.31
N ASP A 8 -4.77 2.46 3.82
CA ASP A 8 -3.71 3.18 4.53
C ASP A 8 -2.60 3.64 3.58
N THR A 9 -1.79 4.61 4.01
CA THR A 9 -0.56 5.02 3.34
C THR A 9 0.53 5.29 4.37
N PHE A 10 1.68 4.63 4.22
CA PHE A 10 2.79 4.81 5.14
C PHE A 10 4.14 4.79 4.43
N GLU A 11 5.15 5.40 5.06
CA GLU A 11 6.52 5.38 4.54
C GLU A 11 7.14 4.00 4.60
N HIS A 12 7.95 3.63 3.59
CA HIS A 12 8.69 2.39 3.62
C HIS A 12 9.57 2.32 4.89
N PRO A 13 9.51 1.24 5.69
CA PRO A 13 10.17 1.19 7.01
C PRO A 13 11.70 1.31 6.93
N ASN A 14 12.28 0.94 5.79
CA ASN A 14 13.70 1.14 5.51
C ASN A 14 13.92 2.30 4.52
N GLN A 15 13.78 3.54 4.99
CA GLN A 15 14.04 4.73 4.18
C GLN A 15 15.50 4.87 3.74
N ARG A 16 16.46 4.25 4.44
CA ARG A 16 17.88 4.28 4.02
C ARG A 16 18.10 3.54 2.71
N GLN A 17 17.43 2.40 2.54
CA GLN A 17 17.51 1.59 1.31
C GLN A 17 16.50 2.04 0.26
N TYR A 18 15.36 2.60 0.67
CA TYR A 18 14.28 3.06 -0.21
C TYR A 18 13.87 4.51 0.10
N PRO A 19 14.73 5.50 -0.19
CA PRO A 19 14.46 6.89 0.14
C PRO A 19 13.25 7.43 -0.63
N GLY A 20 12.34 8.09 0.07
CA GLY A 20 11.15 8.72 -0.54
C GLY A 20 10.10 7.72 -1.01
N GLN A 21 10.28 6.43 -0.73
CA GLN A 21 9.29 5.42 -1.05
C GLN A 21 8.22 5.36 0.03
N GLN A 22 6.97 5.36 -0.41
CA GLN A 22 5.79 5.11 0.40
C GLN A 22 5.07 3.85 -0.07
N ILE A 23 4.10 3.39 0.71
CA ILE A 23 3.31 2.19 0.45
C ILE A 23 1.85 2.54 0.68
N HIS A 24 1.03 2.34 -0.35
CA HIS A 24 -0.42 2.28 -0.19
C HIS A 24 -0.83 0.86 0.20
N VAL A 25 -1.74 0.75 1.17
CA VAL A 25 -2.50 -0.46 1.42
C VAL A 25 -3.83 -0.30 0.70
N ILE A 26 -4.14 -1.19 -0.25
CA ILE A 26 -5.34 -1.10 -1.09
C ILE A 26 -6.16 -2.37 -0.91
N GLU A 27 -7.46 -2.23 -0.70
CA GLU A 27 -8.43 -3.32 -0.76
C GLU A 27 -8.88 -3.56 -2.20
N ILE A 28 -8.74 -4.80 -2.66
CA ILE A 28 -9.28 -5.28 -3.92
C ILE A 28 -9.92 -6.64 -3.64
N GLU A 29 -11.22 -6.76 -3.90
CA GLU A 29 -11.97 -8.02 -3.71
C GLU A 29 -11.75 -8.65 -2.31
N GLU A 30 -11.95 -7.85 -1.25
CA GLU A 30 -11.79 -8.28 0.15
C GLU A 30 -10.37 -8.74 0.54
N TYR A 31 -9.37 -8.44 -0.29
CA TYR A 31 -7.98 -8.76 -0.03
C TYR A 31 -7.13 -7.49 -0.05
N ALA A 32 -6.20 -7.37 0.91
CA ALA A 32 -5.32 -6.22 1.00
C ALA A 32 -4.02 -6.44 0.23
N TYR A 33 -3.65 -5.44 -0.55
CA TYR A 33 -2.44 -5.38 -1.34
C TYR A 33 -1.58 -4.20 -0.89
N LEU A 34 -0.27 -4.38 -0.90
CA LEU A 34 0.72 -3.32 -0.69
C LEU A 34 1.18 -2.84 -2.06
N VAL A 35 1.07 -1.54 -2.32
CA VAL A 35 1.52 -0.90 -3.55
C VAL A 35 2.60 0.12 -3.18
N PRO A 36 3.89 -0.25 -3.28
CA PRO A 36 4.96 0.71 -3.08
C PRO A 36 4.97 1.73 -4.22
N PHE A 37 5.20 2.99 -3.89
CA PHE A 37 5.29 4.06 -4.88
C PHE A 37 6.29 5.12 -4.44
N VAL A 38 6.76 5.90 -5.41
CA VAL A 38 7.57 7.11 -5.17
C VAL A 38 6.86 8.25 -5.88
N GLU A 39 6.66 9.34 -5.16
CA GLU A 39 6.09 10.57 -5.68
C GLU A 39 7.22 11.58 -5.95
N SER A 40 7.17 12.20 -7.11
CA SER A 40 8.03 13.31 -7.53
C SER A 40 7.16 14.52 -7.85
N GLU A 41 7.77 15.65 -8.23
CA GLU A 41 7.02 16.88 -8.51
C GLU A 41 6.00 16.72 -9.65
N ASP A 42 6.30 15.86 -10.63
CA ASP A 42 5.51 15.73 -11.87
C ASP A 42 4.76 14.39 -11.98
N GLU A 43 5.16 13.36 -11.23
CA GLU A 43 4.63 12.00 -11.39
C GLU A 43 4.63 11.15 -10.12
N ILE A 44 3.70 10.18 -10.10
CA ILE A 44 3.65 9.08 -9.12
C ILE A 44 4.00 7.78 -9.84
N PHE A 45 5.12 7.17 -9.44
CA PHE A 45 5.53 5.88 -9.97
C PHE A 45 5.09 4.74 -9.05
N LEU A 46 4.04 4.02 -9.45
CA LEU A 46 3.60 2.80 -8.77
C LEU A 46 4.51 1.63 -9.16
N LYS A 47 5.06 0.94 -8.16
CA LYS A 47 5.78 -0.32 -8.36
C LYS A 47 4.79 -1.50 -8.38
N THR A 48 5.32 -2.70 -8.27
CA THR A 48 4.56 -3.94 -8.24
C THR A 48 3.57 -3.97 -7.07
N ILE A 49 2.32 -4.32 -7.38
CA ILE A 49 1.29 -4.65 -6.38
C ILE A 49 1.61 -6.00 -5.71
N ILE A 50 1.62 -6.03 -4.38
CA ILE A 50 2.03 -7.20 -3.59
C ILE A 50 0.85 -7.66 -2.72
N PRO A 51 0.28 -8.85 -2.93
CA PRO A 51 -0.75 -9.39 -2.06
C PRO A 51 -0.19 -9.61 -0.65
N SER A 52 -0.89 -9.17 0.40
CA SER A 52 -0.41 -9.28 1.77
C SER A 52 -1.47 -9.84 2.71
N ARG A 53 -1.36 -11.13 3.03
CA ARG A 53 -2.21 -11.78 4.06
C ARG A 53 -2.11 -11.08 5.41
N LYS A 54 -0.92 -10.56 5.75
CA LYS A 54 -0.70 -9.80 6.99
C LYS A 54 -1.51 -8.50 6.97
N ALA A 55 -1.49 -7.77 5.86
CA ALA A 55 -2.30 -6.56 5.70
C ALA A 55 -3.80 -6.90 5.70
N THR A 56 -4.23 -7.96 5.02
CA THR A 56 -5.64 -8.40 5.03
C THR A 56 -6.12 -8.65 6.45
N LYS A 57 -5.31 -9.33 7.28
CA LYS A 57 -5.66 -9.54 8.69
C LYS A 57 -5.70 -8.23 9.49
N ALA A 58 -4.74 -7.34 9.27
CA ALA A 58 -4.60 -6.11 10.03
C ALA A 58 -5.70 -5.08 9.71
N TYR A 59 -6.04 -4.92 8.43
CA TYR A 59 -6.95 -3.86 7.96
C TYR A 59 -8.36 -4.37 7.67
N LEU A 60 -8.54 -5.63 7.27
CA LEU A 60 -9.84 -6.21 6.92
C LEU A 60 -10.34 -7.24 7.94
N GLY A 61 -9.61 -7.47 9.04
CA GLY A 61 -9.99 -8.41 10.10
C GLY A 61 -9.69 -9.89 9.81
N GLY A 62 -9.10 -10.19 8.64
CA GLY A 62 -8.84 -11.55 8.16
C GLY A 62 -10.01 -12.11 7.35
N PRO A 63 -9.80 -13.17 6.55
CA PRO A 63 -10.92 -13.83 5.88
C PRO A 63 -11.91 -14.33 6.95
N LYS A 64 -13.19 -13.99 6.77
CA LYS A 64 -14.27 -14.65 7.51
C LYS A 64 -14.36 -16.12 7.13
#